data_AF-A0A396HB00-F1
#
_entry.id   AF-A0A396HB00-F1
#
_cell.length_a   1.000
_cell.length_b   1.000
_cell.length_c   1.000
_cell.angle_alpha   90.00
_cell.angle_beta   90.00
_cell.angle_gamma   90.00
#
_symmetry.space_group_name_H-M   'P 1'
#
loop_
_entity.id
_entity.type
_entity.pdbx_description
1 polymer ?
#
loop_
_entity_poly.entity_id
_entity_poly.type
_entity_poly.pdbx_seq_one_letter_code
_entity_poly.pdbx_strand_id
1 'polypeptide(L)'
;MLAHPLHLHLQLLYKKDCCVTVLSYFKYKSIYAELVNVVGDSWILKTDHASITWHSSKGVKEEFHDEIVSALLKYVEGLNSSEITRNSSYFYGKSIARVAWSALIAEEVCFLDVIPKVRKYFKKTSSIGLAELK
;
A
#
# COMPACT_ATOMS: atom_id res chain seq x y z
N MET A 1 23.85 -19.83 11.49
CA MET A 1 22.88 -19.60 10.39
C MET A 1 23.28 -18.35 9.62
N LEU A 2 22.98 -18.23 8.33
CA LEU A 2 23.29 -17.03 7.56
C LEU A 2 22.16 -16.00 7.67
N ALA A 3 22.49 -14.80 8.10
CA ALA A 3 21.56 -13.70 8.32
C ALA A 3 21.63 -12.66 7.21
N HIS A 4 20.47 -12.29 6.68
CA HIS A 4 20.36 -11.13 5.80
C HIS A 4 20.48 -9.84 6.63
N PRO A 5 21.00 -8.72 6.08
CA PRO A 5 21.06 -7.44 6.79
C PRO A 5 19.71 -7.00 7.38
N LEU A 6 18.59 -7.35 6.74
CA LEU A 6 17.25 -7.10 7.27
C LEU A 6 16.99 -7.85 8.59
N HIS A 7 17.40 -9.12 8.69
CA HIS A 7 17.26 -9.89 9.94
C HIS A 7 18.05 -9.23 11.07
N LEU A 8 19.28 -8.80 10.77
CA LEU A 8 20.12 -8.09 11.74
C LEU A 8 19.50 -6.76 12.16
N HIS A 9 18.94 -5.98 11.22
CA HIS A 9 18.27 -4.73 11.53
C HIS A 9 17.07 -4.93 12.48
N LEU A 10 16.17 -5.86 12.13
CA LEU A 10 14.98 -6.17 12.94
C LEU A 10 15.34 -6.75 14.31
N GLN A 11 16.46 -7.47 14.41
CA GLN A 11 16.98 -7.98 15.67
C GLN A 11 17.61 -6.88 16.53
N LEU A 12 18.34 -5.93 15.93
CA LEU A 12 18.98 -4.81 16.65
C LEU A 12 17.96 -3.85 17.29
N LEU A 13 16.75 -3.78 16.75
CA LEU A 13 15.63 -3.07 17.37
C LEU A 13 15.23 -3.69 18.72
N TYR A 14 15.62 -4.94 18.99
CA TYR A 14 15.28 -5.72 20.18
C TYR A 14 16.53 -6.20 20.93
N LYS A 15 17.33 -5.26 21.45
CA LYS A 15 18.60 -5.54 22.19
C LYS A 15 18.45 -6.26 23.54
N LYS A 16 17.24 -6.56 24.01
CA LYS A 16 17.02 -6.92 25.43
C LYS A 16 17.07 -8.41 25.78
N ASP A 17 16.67 -9.34 24.89
CA ASP A 17 16.48 -10.74 25.32
C ASP A 17 17.05 -11.84 24.38
N CYS A 18 17.87 -11.50 23.38
CA CYS A 18 18.40 -12.50 22.44
C CYS A 18 19.89 -12.80 22.70
N CYS A 19 20.20 -14.02 23.15
CA CYS A 19 21.55 -14.56 23.31
C CYS A 19 22.13 -14.98 21.94
N VAL A 20 22.32 -14.01 21.05
CA VAL A 20 22.71 -14.26 19.66
C VAL A 20 24.01 -13.55 19.36
N THR A 21 25.01 -14.32 18.92
CA THR A 21 26.34 -13.82 18.58
C THR A 21 26.46 -13.66 17.08
N VAL A 22 26.72 -12.43 16.63
CA VAL A 22 26.95 -12.12 15.22
C VAL A 22 28.43 -12.26 14.90
N LEU A 23 28.78 -13.14 13.97
CA LEU A 23 30.15 -13.37 13.52
C LEU A 23 30.41 -12.57 12.23
N SER A 24 30.72 -11.29 12.38
CA SER A 24 30.89 -10.32 11.28
C SER A 24 32.01 -10.65 10.28
N TYR A 25 32.96 -11.49 10.67
CA TYR A 25 34.08 -11.93 9.83
C TYR A 25 33.69 -13.01 8.80
N PHE A 26 32.65 -13.80 9.09
CA PHE A 26 32.17 -14.85 8.18
C PHE A 26 31.04 -14.32 7.32
N LYS A 27 31.39 -13.89 6.11
CA LYS A 27 30.46 -13.31 5.16
C LYS A 27 30.29 -14.17 3.93
N TYR A 28 29.06 -14.23 3.42
CA TYR A 28 28.73 -14.91 2.19
C TYR A 28 28.02 -13.94 1.23
N LYS A 29 28.47 -13.88 -0.03
CA LYS A 29 27.84 -13.01 -1.03
C LYS A 29 26.57 -13.65 -1.57
N SER A 30 25.44 -12.96 -1.41
CA SER A 30 24.17 -13.29 -2.04
C SER A 30 23.82 -12.22 -3.08
N ILE A 31 22.83 -12.50 -3.93
CA ILE A 31 22.30 -11.56 -4.92
C ILE A 31 21.69 -10.30 -4.30
N TYR A 32 21.24 -10.39 -3.04
CA TYR A 32 20.56 -9.29 -2.35
C TYR A 32 21.47 -8.52 -1.39
N ALA A 33 22.46 -9.18 -0.78
CA ALA A 33 23.43 -8.57 0.14
C ALA A 33 24.52 -9.55 0.58
N GLU A 34 25.52 -9.05 1.32
CA GLU A 34 26.39 -9.88 2.15
C GLU A 34 25.61 -10.45 3.33
N LEU A 35 25.54 -11.79 3.41
CA LEU A 35 24.98 -12.50 4.54
C LEU A 35 26.06 -12.67 5.62
N VAL A 36 25.68 -12.54 6.89
CA VAL A 36 26.60 -12.69 8.03
C VAL A 36 26.24 -13.93 8.82
N ASN A 37 27.23 -14.66 9.32
CA ASN A 37 26.96 -15.83 10.16
C ASN A 37 26.52 -15.40 11.57
N VAL A 38 25.50 -16.07 12.08
CA VAL A 38 24.88 -15.80 13.37
C VAL A 38 24.73 -17.11 14.15
N VAL A 39 25.13 -17.10 15.42
CA VAL A 39 25.13 -18.25 16.32
C VAL A 39 24.19 -17.99 17.49
N GLY A 40 23.29 -18.93 17.75
CA GLY A 40 22.32 -18.91 18.85
C GLY A 40 21.23 -19.94 18.61
N ASP A 41 20.57 -20.37 19.68
CA ASP A 41 19.52 -21.40 19.62
C ASP A 41 18.21 -20.86 19.04
N SER A 42 17.97 -19.56 19.21
CA SER A 42 16.84 -18.84 18.63
C SER A 42 17.14 -17.35 18.51
N TRP A 43 16.39 -16.68 17.64
CA TRP A 43 16.45 -15.23 17.48
C TRP A 43 15.05 -14.69 17.17
N ILE A 44 14.73 -13.50 17.67
CA ILE A 44 13.42 -12.88 17.51
C ILE A 44 13.57 -11.67 16.59
N LEU A 45 12.76 -11.64 15.52
CA LEU A 45 12.68 -10.51 14.61
C LEU A 45 11.39 -9.75 14.92
N LYS A 46 11.51 -8.48 15.32
CA LYS A 46 10.35 -7.63 15.60
C LYS A 46 10.27 -6.51 14.58
N THR A 47 9.12 -6.37 13.96
CA THR A 47 8.79 -5.26 13.07
C THR A 47 8.05 -4.19 13.85
N ASP A 48 8.47 -2.93 13.70
CA ASP A 48 7.60 -1.81 14.05
C ASP A 48 6.65 -1.56 12.88
N HIS A 49 5.35 -1.69 13.12
CA HIS A 49 4.35 -1.50 12.08
C HIS A 49 3.93 -0.05 12.05
N ALA A 50 4.10 0.60 10.91
CA ALA A 50 3.45 1.88 10.68
C ALA A 50 1.91 1.70 10.78
N SER A 51 1.25 2.61 11.49
CA SER A 51 -0.21 2.63 11.52
C SER A 51 -0.75 2.87 10.11
N ILE A 52 -1.54 1.92 9.60
CA ILE A 52 -2.17 2.05 8.28
C ILE A 52 -3.41 2.94 8.46
N THR A 53 -3.38 4.12 7.84
CA THR A 53 -4.50 5.07 7.78
C THR A 53 -4.95 5.27 6.34
N TRP A 54 -6.22 5.68 6.15
CA TRP A 54 -6.78 5.91 4.82
C TRP A 54 -6.40 7.27 4.22
N HIS A 55 -6.11 8.26 5.07
CA HIS A 55 -5.77 9.64 4.69
C HIS A 55 -4.28 9.92 4.85
N SER A 56 -3.83 11.03 4.26
CA SER A 56 -2.45 11.50 4.42
C SER A 56 -2.10 11.69 5.90
N SER A 57 -0.94 11.20 6.31
CA SER A 57 -0.43 11.39 7.67
C SER A 57 -0.15 12.86 8.01
N LYS A 58 -0.03 13.73 7.00
CA LYS A 58 0.19 15.18 7.15
C LYS A 58 -0.99 16.03 6.67
N GLY A 59 -2.09 15.39 6.26
CA GLY A 59 -3.21 16.07 5.59
C GLY A 59 -2.85 16.65 4.22
N VAL A 60 -3.78 17.44 3.69
CA VAL A 60 -3.64 18.20 2.44
C VAL A 60 -3.73 19.69 2.74
N LYS A 61 -2.76 20.48 2.26
CA LYS A 61 -2.78 21.93 2.45
C LYS A 61 -3.91 22.58 1.66
N GLU A 62 -4.63 23.50 2.31
CA GLU A 62 -5.78 24.23 1.74
C GLU A 62 -5.44 24.96 0.43
N GLU A 63 -4.21 25.46 0.29
CA GLU A 63 -3.74 26.18 -0.92
C GLU A 63 -3.84 25.36 -2.21
N PHE A 64 -3.90 24.02 -2.12
CA PHE A 64 -4.02 23.12 -3.27
C PHE A 64 -5.43 22.52 -3.44
N HIS A 65 -6.39 22.84 -2.56
CA HIS A 65 -7.71 22.19 -2.59
C HIS A 65 -8.44 22.44 -3.91
N ASP A 66 -8.45 23.68 -4.41
CA ASP A 66 -9.16 24.02 -5.65
C ASP A 66 -8.60 23.26 -6.87
N GLU A 67 -7.27 23.14 -6.97
CA GLU A 67 -6.61 22.39 -8.04
C GLU A 67 -6.95 20.89 -7.96
N ILE A 68 -6.89 20.34 -6.74
CA ILE A 68 -7.22 18.93 -6.48
C ILE A 68 -8.69 18.66 -6.82
N VAL A 69 -9.61 19.52 -6.40
CA VAL A 69 -11.06 19.40 -6.67
C VAL A 69 -11.32 19.46 -8.17
N SER A 70 -10.68 20.38 -8.90
CA SER A 70 -10.81 20.48 -10.36
C SER A 70 -10.33 19.20 -11.07
N ALA A 71 -9.18 18.67 -10.68
CA ALA A 71 -8.64 17.42 -11.23
C ALA A 71 -9.53 16.22 -10.88
N LEU A 72 -10.06 16.18 -9.65
CA LEU A 72 -10.93 15.12 -9.16
C LEU A 72 -12.26 15.09 -9.92
N LEU A 73 -12.87 16.26 -10.12
CA LEU A 73 -14.09 16.42 -10.91
C LEU A 73 -13.90 15.90 -12.33
N LYS A 74 -12.84 16.36 -13.01
CA LYS A 74 -12.51 15.90 -14.36
C LYS A 74 -12.33 14.38 -14.44
N TYR A 75 -11.66 13.80 -13.44
CA TYR A 75 -11.46 12.36 -13.36
C TYR A 75 -12.78 11.60 -13.19
N VAL A 76 -13.60 12.01 -12.21
CA VAL A 76 -14.87 11.35 -11.87
C VAL A 76 -15.89 11.51 -13.00
N GLU A 77 -15.87 12.62 -13.74
CA GLU A 77 -16.67 12.80 -14.95
C GLU A 77 -16.32 11.82 -16.06
N GLY A 78 -15.02 11.55 -16.26
CA GLY A 78 -14.53 10.57 -17.24
C GLY A 78 -14.84 9.10 -16.89
N LEU A 79 -15.31 8.78 -15.68
CA LEU A 79 -15.64 7.39 -15.29
C LEU A 79 -16.86 6.83 -16.04
N ASN A 80 -17.76 7.68 -16.52
CA ASN A 80 -18.93 7.23 -17.28
C ASN A 80 -18.60 6.82 -18.73
N SER A 81 -17.52 7.37 -19.30
CA SER A 81 -17.08 7.10 -20.68
C SER A 81 -16.13 5.91 -20.79
N SER A 82 -15.49 5.51 -19.68
CA SER A 82 -14.65 4.31 -19.64
C SER A 82 -15.54 3.10 -19.44
N GLU A 83 -16.02 2.52 -20.54
CA GLU A 83 -16.59 1.17 -20.54
C GLU A 83 -15.62 0.22 -19.84
N ILE A 84 -16.12 -0.59 -18.90
CA ILE A 84 -15.32 -1.49 -18.06
C ILE A 84 -14.95 -2.70 -18.93
N THR A 85 -14.13 -2.48 -19.93
CA THR A 85 -13.73 -3.46 -20.94
C THR A 85 -12.32 -3.92 -20.59
N ARG A 86 -12.17 -4.67 -19.50
CA ARG A 86 -10.85 -5.23 -19.14
C ARG A 86 -10.94 -6.67 -18.67
N ASN A 87 -10.59 -7.56 -19.60
CA ASN A 87 -10.58 -9.02 -19.49
C ASN A 87 -9.52 -9.58 -18.52
N SER A 88 -8.92 -8.77 -17.63
CA SER A 88 -7.92 -9.26 -16.67
C SER A 88 -8.06 -8.61 -15.30
N SER A 89 -7.88 -9.43 -14.27
CA SER A 89 -7.97 -9.04 -12.85
C SER A 89 -7.00 -7.92 -12.48
N TYR A 90 -5.77 -7.93 -13.02
CA TYR A 90 -4.77 -6.90 -12.74
C TYR A 90 -5.25 -5.51 -13.13
N PHE A 91 -5.71 -5.34 -14.38
CA PHE A 91 -6.17 -4.03 -14.81
C PHE A 91 -7.49 -3.66 -14.13
N TYR A 92 -8.41 -4.61 -13.92
CA TYR A 92 -9.65 -4.36 -13.17
C TYR A 92 -9.35 -3.80 -11.76
N GLY A 93 -8.50 -4.50 -11.00
CA GLY A 93 -8.09 -4.08 -9.65
C GLY A 93 -7.41 -2.71 -9.64
N LYS A 94 -6.51 -2.45 -10.59
CA LYS A 94 -5.86 -1.14 -10.75
C LYS A 94 -6.88 0.00 -10.93
N SER A 95 -7.94 -0.22 -11.70
CA SER A 95 -8.97 0.81 -11.89
C SER A 95 -9.83 1.02 -10.67
N ILE A 96 -10.27 -0.07 -10.05
CA ILE A 96 -11.09 0.00 -8.85
C ILE A 96 -10.33 0.69 -7.72
N ALA A 97 -9.05 0.39 -7.53
CA ALA A 97 -8.21 1.06 -6.54
C ALA A 97 -8.13 2.57 -6.80
N ARG A 98 -7.96 3.00 -8.07
CA ARG A 98 -7.94 4.43 -8.42
C ARG A 98 -9.26 5.13 -8.15
N VAL A 99 -10.38 4.48 -8.47
CA VAL A 99 -11.71 5.02 -8.18
C VAL A 99 -11.96 5.07 -6.66
N ALA A 100 -11.55 4.06 -5.90
CA ALA A 100 -11.63 4.08 -4.44
C ALA A 100 -10.83 5.24 -3.84
N TRP A 101 -9.59 5.44 -4.29
CA TRP A 101 -8.75 6.54 -3.86
C TRP A 101 -9.34 7.91 -4.17
N SER A 102 -10.05 8.07 -5.29
CA SER A 102 -10.72 9.33 -5.60
C SER A 102 -11.75 9.73 -4.52
N ALA A 103 -12.46 8.77 -3.91
CA ALA A 103 -13.38 9.07 -2.81
C ALA A 103 -12.64 9.48 -1.53
N LEU A 104 -11.54 8.79 -1.17
CA LEU A 104 -10.73 9.14 0.00
C LEU A 104 -10.10 10.53 -0.12
N ILE A 105 -9.64 10.89 -1.32
CA ILE A 105 -9.13 12.23 -1.59
C ILE A 105 -10.26 13.26 -1.46
N ALA A 106 -11.45 12.97 -1.99
CA ALA A 106 -12.61 13.85 -1.86
C ALA A 106 -12.99 14.12 -0.40
N GLU A 107 -12.95 13.08 0.44
CA GLU A 107 -13.17 13.21 1.89
C GLU A 107 -12.11 14.11 2.53
N GLU A 108 -10.85 13.97 2.12
CA GLU A 108 -9.73 14.72 2.69
C GLU A 108 -9.71 16.22 2.30
N VAL A 109 -10.27 16.57 1.14
CA VAL A 109 -10.46 17.98 0.71
C VAL A 109 -11.88 18.50 0.93
N CYS A 110 -12.70 17.80 1.73
CA CYS A 110 -14.09 18.17 2.04
C CYS A 110 -15.02 18.35 0.81
N PHE A 111 -14.70 17.70 -0.32
CA PHE A 111 -15.48 17.77 -1.56
C PHE A 111 -16.32 16.51 -1.78
N LEU A 112 -17.41 16.39 -1.03
CA LEU A 112 -18.18 15.14 -0.94
C LEU A 112 -19.11 14.87 -2.14
N ASP A 113 -19.29 15.84 -3.04
CA ASP A 113 -20.22 15.78 -4.17
C ASP A 113 -19.90 14.66 -5.18
N VAL A 114 -18.63 14.21 -5.22
CA VAL A 114 -18.20 13.11 -6.11
C VAL A 114 -18.49 11.73 -5.54
N ILE A 115 -18.67 11.58 -4.22
CA ILE A 115 -18.83 10.30 -3.54
C ILE A 115 -20.06 9.51 -4.06
N PRO A 116 -21.23 10.12 -4.26
CA PRO A 116 -22.38 9.41 -4.83
C PRO A 116 -22.09 8.79 -6.20
N LYS A 117 -21.32 9.49 -7.05
CA LYS A 117 -20.97 9.03 -8.40
C LYS A 117 -19.97 7.89 -8.35
N VAL A 118 -18.97 7.98 -7.48
CA VAL A 118 -18.03 6.89 -7.19
C VAL A 118 -18.77 5.65 -6.66
N ARG A 119 -19.70 5.82 -5.71
CA ARG A 119 -20.52 4.73 -5.18
C ARG A 119 -21.39 4.06 -6.25
N LYS A 120 -21.96 4.84 -7.16
CA LYS A 120 -22.73 4.32 -8.31
C LYS A 120 -21.84 3.49 -9.23
N TYR A 121 -20.62 3.95 -9.50
CA TYR A 121 -19.63 3.20 -10.29
C TYR A 121 -19.30 1.86 -9.63
N PHE A 122 -19.04 1.85 -8.32
CA PHE A 122 -18.78 0.61 -7.57
C PHE A 122 -19.90 -0.41 -7.67
N LYS A 123 -21.15 0.02 -7.46
CA LYS A 123 -22.32 -0.87 -7.59
C LYS A 123 -22.41 -1.49 -8.99
N LYS A 124 -22.17 -0.70 -10.04
CA LYS A 124 -22.16 -1.18 -11.43
C LYS A 124 -21.00 -2.17 -11.68
N THR A 125 -19.81 -1.90 -11.16
CA THR A 125 -18.64 -2.79 -11.34
C THR A 125 -18.74 -4.10 -10.57
N SER A 126 -19.34 -4.10 -9.37
CA SER A 126 -19.47 -5.29 -8.53
C SER A 126 -20.46 -6.29 -9.13
N SER A 127 -21.54 -5.82 -9.75
CA SER A 127 -22.46 -6.69 -10.49
C SER A 127 -21.80 -7.38 -11.70
N ILE A 128 -20.79 -6.74 -12.31
CA ILE A 128 -20.06 -7.29 -13.47
C ILE A 128 -19.00 -8.29 -12.99
N GLY A 129 -18.19 -7.94 -11.99
CA GLY A 129 -17.11 -8.81 -11.49
C GLY A 129 -17.62 -10.12 -10.86
N LEU A 130 -18.81 -10.12 -10.26
CA LEU A 130 -19.44 -11.35 -9.75
C LEU A 130 -20.05 -12.23 -10.86
N ALA A 131 -20.36 -11.66 -12.03
CA ALA A 131 -20.88 -12.39 -13.17
C ALA A 131 -19.76 -13.09 -13.96
N GLU A 132 -18.54 -12.53 -13.99
CA GLU A 132 -17.37 -13.14 -14.66
C GLU A 132 -16.69 -14.25 -13.84
N LEU A 133 -17.04 -14.41 -12.56
CA LEU A 133 -16.51 -15.45 -11.66
C LEU A 133 -17.43 -16.70 -11.55
N LYS A 134 -18.51 -16.77 -12.32
CA LYS A 134 -19.41 -17.92 -12.44
C LYS A 134 -19.31 -18.53 -13.83
#